data_AF-A0A7W0RPC0-F1
#
_entry.id   AF-A0A7W0RPC0-F1
#
_cell.length_a   1.000
_cell.length_b   1.000
_cell.length_c   1.000
_cell.angle_alpha   90.00
_cell.angle_beta   90.00
_cell.angle_gamma   90.00
#
_symmetry.space_group_name_H-M   'P 1'
#
loop_
_entity.id
_entity.type
_entity.pdbx_description
1 polymer ?
#
loop_
_entity_poly.entity_id
_entity_poly.type
_entity_poly.pdbx_seq_one_letter_code
_entity_poly.pdbx_strand_id
1 'polypeptide(L)'
;DADQVFKLLPDTLAAIAATEPARRDLLFPWPHCRRHFYRGGYQKILAAAGLTSSSRDLFHKIRRTHATQLANATDIATAQKSLGHANRSTTLRYIDPRYMTDQKTSAEFLPRLSFVPCDRSGEPC
;
A
#
# COMPACT_ATOMS: atom_id res chain seq x y z
N ASP A 1 0.03 24.92 -3.27
CA ASP A 1 1.11 24.10 -3.82
C ASP A 1 1.58 23.11 -2.80
N ALA A 2 1.43 21.81 -3.05
CA ALA A 2 1.89 20.75 -2.16
C ALA A 2 2.92 19.91 -2.91
N ASP A 3 4.13 20.45 -3.03
CA ASP A 3 5.26 19.70 -3.54
C ASP A 3 5.63 18.62 -2.53
N GLN A 4 5.76 17.39 -3.02
CA GLN A 4 6.11 16.23 -2.21
C GLN A 4 7.35 15.56 -2.76
N VAL A 5 8.32 15.33 -1.88
CA VAL A 5 9.56 14.63 -2.21
C VAL A 5 9.44 13.16 -1.80
N PHE A 6 9.84 12.27 -2.70
CA PHE A 6 9.82 10.82 -2.48
C PHE A 6 11.23 10.26 -2.59
N LYS A 7 11.56 9.31 -1.70
CA LYS A 7 12.78 8.51 -1.82
C LYS A 7 12.48 7.32 -2.73
N LEU A 8 13.30 7.14 -3.75
CA LEU A 8 13.24 5.98 -4.65
C LEU A 8 14.25 4.93 -4.20
N LEU A 9 13.87 3.66 -4.32
CA LEU A 9 14.76 2.54 -4.02
C LEU A 9 15.81 2.35 -5.12
N PRO A 10 16.98 1.76 -4.84
CA PRO A 10 18.02 1.51 -5.83
C PRO A 10 17.50 0.79 -7.08
N ASP A 11 16.67 -0.24 -6.91
CA ASP A 11 16.10 -0.99 -8.03
C ASP A 11 15.18 -0.13 -8.91
N THR A 12 14.45 0.81 -8.30
CA THR A 12 13.64 1.78 -9.04
C THR A 12 14.52 2.74 -9.84
N LEU A 13 15.62 3.21 -9.26
CA LEU A 13 16.60 4.04 -9.95
C LEU A 13 17.26 3.29 -11.11
N ALA A 14 17.65 2.03 -10.90
CA ALA A 14 18.22 1.18 -11.93
C ALA A 14 17.23 0.96 -13.09
N ALA A 15 15.96 0.67 -12.79
CA ALA A 15 14.92 0.51 -13.81
C ALA A 15 14.66 1.81 -14.59
N ILE A 16 14.68 2.97 -13.93
CA ILE A 16 14.57 4.27 -14.60
C ILE A 16 15.80 4.53 -15.49
N ALA A 17 17.00 4.25 -14.99
CA ALA A 17 18.25 4.46 -15.72
C ALA A 17 18.35 3.58 -16.98
N ALA A 18 17.73 2.39 -16.97
CA ALA A 18 17.66 1.49 -18.12
C ALA A 18 16.73 1.97 -19.25
N THR A 19 16.01 3.08 -19.08
CA THR A 19 15.13 3.64 -20.12
C THR A 19 15.86 4.69 -20.98
N GLU A 20 15.72 4.60 -22.30
CA GLU A 20 16.29 5.55 -23.26
C GLU A 20 15.31 6.70 -23.61
N PRO A 21 15.82 7.92 -23.94
CA PRO A 21 17.20 8.39 -23.82
C PRO A 21 17.55 8.84 -22.39
N ALA A 22 18.83 8.71 -22.01
CA ALA A 22 19.32 9.09 -20.67
C ALA A 22 19.12 10.58 -20.33
N ARG A 23 19.18 11.49 -21.31
CA ARG A 23 18.92 12.94 -21.15
C ARG A 23 17.58 13.32 -21.77
N ARG A 24 16.70 13.89 -20.95
CA ARG A 24 15.30 14.18 -21.30
C ARG A 24 14.72 15.30 -20.42
N ASP A 25 13.83 16.10 -20.98
CA ASP A 25 13.12 17.15 -20.23
C ASP A 25 12.04 16.58 -19.30
N LEU A 26 11.46 15.43 -19.68
CA LEU A 26 10.48 14.68 -18.89
C LEU A 26 11.00 13.28 -18.61
N LEU A 27 10.75 12.76 -17.41
CA LEU A 27 11.16 11.40 -17.06
C LEU A 27 10.56 10.36 -18.00
N PHE A 28 9.30 10.53 -18.42
CA PHE A 28 8.67 9.63 -19.40
C PHE A 28 7.99 10.48 -20.49
N PRO A 29 8.68 10.81 -21.59
CA PRO A 29 8.06 11.54 -22.68
C PRO A 29 6.96 10.67 -23.30
N TRP A 30 5.74 11.21 -23.40
CA TRP A 30 4.60 10.48 -23.92
C TRP A 30 3.84 11.34 -24.93
N PRO A 31 4.10 11.18 -26.25
CA PRO A 31 3.48 12.01 -27.29
C PRO A 31 2.04 11.60 -27.63
N HIS A 32 1.47 10.63 -26.90
CA HIS A 32 0.14 10.10 -27.17
C HIS A 32 -0.85 10.47 -26.07
N CYS A 33 -2.14 10.22 -26.31
CA CYS A 33 -3.16 10.46 -25.30
C CYS A 33 -3.09 9.43 -24.15
N ARG A 34 -3.68 9.78 -23.00
CA ARG A 34 -3.77 8.92 -21.81
C ARG A 34 -4.37 7.54 -22.08
N ARG A 35 -5.32 7.45 -23.04
CA ARG A 35 -5.94 6.16 -23.42
C ARG A 35 -4.92 5.19 -24.01
N HIS A 36 -3.97 5.67 -24.81
CA HIS A 36 -2.89 4.84 -25.36
C HIS A 36 -1.99 4.30 -24.24
N PHE A 37 -1.71 5.11 -23.21
CA PHE A 37 -0.89 4.67 -22.09
C PHE A 37 -1.54 3.49 -21.34
N TYR A 38 -2.81 3.62 -21.00
CA TYR A 38 -3.54 2.56 -20.29
C TYR A 38 -3.79 1.33 -21.18
N ARG A 39 -4.47 1.51 -22.31
CA ARG A 39 -4.93 0.38 -23.14
C ARG A 39 -3.85 -0.19 -24.04
N GLY A 40 -2.95 0.66 -24.54
CA GLY A 40 -1.92 0.27 -25.49
C GLY A 40 -0.63 -0.22 -24.82
N GLY A 41 -0.30 0.28 -23.63
CA GLY A 41 0.89 -0.09 -22.88
C GLY A 41 0.57 -0.96 -21.67
N TYR A 42 -0.04 -0.38 -20.64
CA TYR A 42 -0.16 -1.04 -19.34
C TYR A 42 -1.00 -2.31 -19.36
N GLN A 43 -2.12 -2.34 -20.08
CA GLN A 43 -2.93 -3.56 -20.22
C GLN A 43 -2.15 -4.72 -20.88
N LYS A 44 -1.22 -4.44 -21.79
CA LYS A 44 -0.37 -5.48 -22.40
C LYS A 44 0.63 -6.04 -21.39
N ILE A 45 1.21 -5.18 -20.55
CA ILE A 45 2.09 -5.60 -19.45
C ILE A 45 1.33 -6.51 -18.49
N LEU A 46 0.12 -6.13 -18.09
CA LEU A 46 -0.73 -6.96 -17.23
C LEU A 46 -1.06 -8.31 -17.88
N ALA A 47 -1.44 -8.32 -19.16
CA ALA A 47 -1.75 -9.55 -19.88
C ALA A 47 -0.53 -10.48 -19.98
N ALA A 48 0.66 -9.93 -20.27
CA ALA A 48 1.91 -10.70 -20.30
C ALA A 48 2.28 -11.28 -18.93
N ALA A 49 1.91 -10.60 -17.84
CA ALA A 49 2.07 -11.08 -16.47
C ALA A 49 0.94 -12.04 -16.00
N GLY A 50 -0.02 -12.38 -16.87
CA GLY A 50 -1.17 -13.23 -16.50
C GLY A 50 -2.18 -12.56 -15.57
N LEU A 51 -2.19 -11.23 -15.50
CA LEU A 51 -3.05 -10.44 -14.62
C LEU A 51 -4.29 -9.91 -15.36
N THR A 52 -5.38 -9.74 -14.62
CA THR A 52 -6.60 -9.10 -15.14
C THR A 52 -6.36 -7.63 -15.43
N SER A 53 -6.98 -7.10 -16.48
CA SER A 53 -6.72 -5.75 -17.00
C SER A 53 -7.97 -4.88 -17.08
N SER A 54 -8.94 -5.06 -16.17
CA SER A 54 -10.14 -4.22 -16.12
C SER A 54 -9.81 -2.77 -15.77
N SER A 55 -10.76 -1.85 -15.94
CA SER A 55 -10.58 -0.44 -15.53
C SER A 55 -10.21 -0.28 -14.06
N ARG A 56 -10.59 -1.23 -13.20
CA ARG A 56 -10.25 -1.27 -11.77
C ARG A 56 -8.86 -1.86 -11.49
N ASP A 57 -8.28 -2.60 -12.44
CA ASP A 57 -6.99 -3.29 -12.29
C ASP A 57 -5.80 -2.47 -12.82
N LEU A 58 -6.05 -1.25 -13.30
CA LEU A 58 -5.01 -0.36 -13.80
C LEU A 58 -4.14 0.19 -12.64
N PHE A 59 -3.46 1.32 -12.85
CA PHE A 59 -2.58 1.94 -11.85
C PHE A 59 -3.22 2.19 -10.48
N HIS A 60 -4.55 2.34 -10.42
CA HIS A 60 -5.25 2.46 -9.15
C HIS A 60 -5.03 1.22 -8.26
N LYS A 61 -4.93 0.01 -8.84
CA LYS A 61 -4.66 -1.23 -8.09
C LYS A 61 -3.23 -1.29 -7.55
N ILE A 62 -2.24 -0.77 -8.29
CA ILE A 62 -0.87 -0.58 -7.76
C ILE A 62 -0.94 0.34 -6.53
N ARG A 63 -1.63 1.49 -6.66
CA ARG A 63 -1.76 2.45 -5.56
C ARG A 63 -2.46 1.86 -4.33
N ARG A 64 -3.48 1.01 -4.52
CA ARG A 64 -4.14 0.26 -3.44
C ARG A 64 -3.22 -0.76 -2.78
N THR A 65 -2.45 -1.48 -3.59
CA THR A 65 -1.49 -2.47 -3.10
C THR A 65 -0.41 -1.80 -2.24
N HIS A 66 0.19 -0.72 -2.75
CA HIS A 66 1.16 0.12 -2.02
C HIS A 66 0.58 0.63 -0.70
N ALA A 67 -0.61 1.25 -0.73
CA ALA A 67 -1.26 1.79 0.46
C ALA A 67 -1.54 0.71 1.51
N THR A 68 -2.00 -0.46 1.07
CA THR A 68 -2.32 -1.57 1.97
C THR A 68 -1.06 -2.16 2.58
N GLN A 69 -0.02 -2.44 1.79
CA GLN A 69 1.24 -2.96 2.31
C GLN A 69 1.90 -1.99 3.28
N LEU A 70 1.92 -0.69 2.95
CA LEU A 70 2.49 0.34 3.82
C LEU A 70 1.70 0.47 5.13
N ALA A 71 0.37 0.52 5.06
CA ALA A 71 -0.47 0.57 6.26
C ALA A 71 -0.31 -0.68 7.14
N ASN A 72 -0.09 -1.85 6.53
CA ASN A 72 0.12 -3.11 7.24
C ASN A 72 1.45 -3.11 8.01
N ALA A 73 2.50 -2.61 7.38
CA ALA A 73 3.84 -2.58 7.95
C ALA A 73 4.03 -1.42 8.95
N THR A 74 3.20 -0.38 8.86
CA THR A 74 3.30 0.82 9.68
C THR A 74 1.93 1.19 10.24
N ASP A 75 1.25 2.16 9.64
CA ASP A 75 -0.05 2.65 10.06
C ASP A 75 -0.78 3.39 8.91
N ILE A 76 -2.06 3.67 9.11
CA ILE A 76 -2.93 4.32 8.11
C ILE A 76 -2.51 5.79 7.85
N ALA A 77 -1.98 6.50 8.84
CA ALA A 77 -1.56 7.89 8.70
C ALA A 77 -0.28 8.00 7.85
N THR A 78 0.65 7.08 8.01
CA THR A 78 1.84 6.94 7.15
C THR A 78 1.44 6.67 5.70
N ALA A 79 0.47 5.75 5.48
CA ALA A 79 -0.09 5.53 4.16
C ALA A 79 -0.78 6.79 3.59
N GLN A 80 -1.58 7.51 4.40
CA GLN A 80 -2.23 8.75 3.98
C GLN A 80 -1.21 9.81 3.51
N LYS A 81 -0.13 10.00 4.26
CA LYS A 81 0.95 10.93 3.92
C LYS A 81 1.67 10.49 2.63
N SER A 82 1.96 9.20 2.48
CA SER A 82 2.57 8.66 1.26
C SER A 82 1.69 8.87 0.02
N LEU A 83 0.37 8.80 0.17
CA LEU A 83 -0.57 9.05 -0.91
C LEU A 83 -0.84 10.55 -1.16
N GLY A 84 -0.45 11.45 -0.26
CA GLY A 84 -0.75 12.88 -0.38
C GLY A 84 -2.25 13.18 -0.25
N HIS A 85 -3.00 12.36 0.49
CA HIS A 85 -4.42 12.62 0.74
C HIS A 85 -4.60 13.56 1.93
N ALA A 86 -5.39 14.62 1.76
CA ALA A 86 -5.80 15.49 2.86
C ALA A 86 -6.71 14.78 3.86
N ASN A 87 -7.63 13.95 3.37
CA ASN A 87 -8.66 13.32 4.19
C ASN A 87 -8.42 11.82 4.38
N ARG A 88 -8.54 11.36 5.63
CA ARG A 88 -8.43 9.94 6.00
C ARG A 88 -9.43 9.06 5.26
N SER A 89 -10.66 9.53 5.06
CA SER A 89 -11.71 8.81 4.34
C SER A 89 -11.31 8.47 2.90
N THR A 90 -10.53 9.32 2.24
CA THR A 90 -9.97 9.05 0.91
C THR A 90 -8.95 7.92 0.96
N THR A 91 -8.06 7.93 1.95
CA THR A 91 -7.05 6.86 2.16
C THR A 91 -7.70 5.51 2.44
N LEU A 92 -8.76 5.47 3.25
CA LEU A 92 -9.46 4.22 3.58
C LEU A 92 -10.02 3.50 2.34
N ARG A 93 -10.37 4.23 1.27
CA ARG A 93 -10.79 3.60 -0.01
C ARG A 93 -9.66 2.84 -0.71
N TYR A 94 -8.40 3.15 -0.39
CA TYR A 94 -7.24 2.50 -0.98
C TYR A 94 -6.76 1.29 -0.18
N ILE A 95 -7.11 1.19 1.10
CA ILE A 95 -6.70 0.10 1.98
C ILE A 95 -7.65 -1.09 1.80
N ASP A 96 -7.08 -2.28 1.61
CA ASP A 96 -7.83 -3.54 1.60
C ASP A 96 -7.72 -4.23 2.97
N PRO A 97 -8.80 -4.28 3.77
CA PRO A 97 -8.75 -4.84 5.12
C PRO A 97 -8.34 -6.32 5.17
N ARG A 98 -8.52 -7.07 4.06
CA ARG A 98 -8.21 -8.51 4.00
C ARG A 98 -6.71 -8.81 4.09
N TYR A 99 -5.86 -7.81 3.86
CA TYR A 99 -4.40 -7.93 3.94
C TYR A 99 -3.80 -7.16 5.13
N MET A 100 -4.64 -6.77 6.10
CA MET A 100 -4.18 -6.18 7.36
C MET A 100 -3.98 -7.30 8.38
N THR A 101 -2.71 -7.59 8.68
CA THR A 101 -2.29 -8.65 9.62
C THR A 101 -2.54 -8.25 11.08
N ASP A 102 -2.45 -6.94 11.36
CA ASP A 102 -2.51 -6.40 12.72
C ASP A 102 -3.95 -5.95 13.08
N GLN A 103 -4.93 -6.82 12.83
CA GLN A 103 -6.17 -6.72 13.61
C GLN A 103 -5.90 -7.27 15.01
N LYS A 104 -4.98 -6.63 15.74
CA LYS A 104 -4.80 -6.87 17.17
C LYS A 104 -6.18 -6.80 17.78
N THR A 105 -6.62 -7.94 18.28
CA THR A 105 -7.94 -8.00 18.89
C THR A 105 -7.89 -7.13 20.14
N SER A 106 -8.98 -6.44 20.46
CA SER A 106 -9.05 -5.66 21.71
C SER A 106 -8.66 -6.50 22.94
N ALA A 107 -8.87 -7.81 22.86
CA ALA A 107 -8.47 -8.80 23.85
C ALA A 107 -6.96 -8.85 24.15
N GLU A 108 -6.09 -8.56 23.18
CA GLU A 108 -4.64 -8.57 23.38
C GLU A 108 -4.15 -7.40 24.25
N PHE A 109 -4.93 -6.32 24.31
CA PHE A 109 -4.64 -5.15 25.14
C PHE A 109 -5.27 -5.24 26.53
N LEU A 110 -6.11 -6.26 26.79
CA LEU A 110 -6.69 -6.44 28.12
C LEU A 110 -5.62 -6.98 29.08
N PRO A 111 -5.53 -6.45 30.32
CA PRO A 111 -4.66 -7.02 31.33
C PRO A 111 -5.04 -8.49 31.56
N ARG A 112 -4.06 -9.39 31.50
CA ARG A 112 -4.28 -10.80 31.80
C ARG A 112 -4.53 -10.94 33.30
N LEU A 113 -5.73 -11.38 33.67
CA LEU A 113 -6.04 -11.74 35.04
C LEU A 113 -5.23 -12.99 35.42
N SER A 114 -4.30 -12.85 36.36
CA SER A 114 -3.68 -14.00 37.01
C SER A 114 -4.70 -14.60 37.98
N PHE A 115 -5.49 -15.57 37.52
CA PHE A 115 -6.20 -16.42 38.46
C PHE A 115 -5.18 -17.31 39.14
N VAL A 116 -4.89 -17.03 40.42
CA VAL A 116 -4.33 -18.04 41.31
C VAL A 116 -5.49 -19.00 41.59
N PRO A 117 -5.43 -20.26 41.14
CA PRO A 117 -6.45 -21.23 41.52
C PRO A 117 -6.41 -21.33 43.05
N CYS A 118 -7.55 -21.03 43.69
CA CYS A 118 -7.74 -21.41 45.07
C CYS A 118 -7.67 -22.94 45.10
N ASP A 119 -6.58 -23.44 45.65
CA ASP A 119 -6.49 -24.81 46.12
C ASP A 119 -7.79 -25.10 46.90
N ARG A 120 -8.55 -26.10 46.45
CA ARG A 120 -9.78 -26.53 47.15
C ARG A 120 -9.47 -27.32 48.42
N SER A 121 -8.29 -27.17 49.02
CA SER A 121 -8.04 -27.52 50.41
C SER A 121 -8.69 -26.42 51.26
N GLY A 122 -9.79 -26.75 51.92
CA GLY A 122 -10.65 -25.81 52.63
C GLY A 122 -10.02 -25.24 53.91
N GLU A 123 -8.87 -24.57 53.80
CA GLU A 123 -8.29 -23.79 54.90
C GLU A 123 -8.26 -22.28 54.54
N PRO A 124 -8.62 -21.40 55.50
CA PRO A 124 -8.73 -19.97 55.24
C PRO A 124 -7.35 -19.31 55.02
N CYS A 125 -7.30 -18.36 54.09
CA CYS A 125 -6.20 -17.40 53.95
C CYS A 125 -6.06 -16.51 55.19
#